data_AF-A0A957FCX7-F1
#
_entry.id   AF-A0A957FCX7-F1
#
_cell.length_a   1.000
_cell.length_b   1.000
_cell.length_c   1.000
_cell.angle_alpha   90.00
_cell.angle_beta   90.00
_cell.angle_gamma   90.00
#
_symmetry.space_group_name_H-M   'P 1'
#
loop_
_entity.id
_entity.type
_entity.pdbx_description
1 polymer ?
#
loop_
_entity_poly.entity_id
_entity_poly.type
_entity_poly.pdbx_seq_one_letter_code
_entity_poly.pdbx_strand_id
1 'polypeptide(L)' 'MDHNAFGNFLAIMMAFCIGLPLLILFIWSVLWAYADAKKRGKSGWLVALLVFLVQWPAGLIIWLLIRPHEKQPSY' A
#
# COMPACT_ATOMS: atom_id res chain seq x y z
N MET A 1 -19.44 34.58 8.46
CA MET A 1 -18.61 33.36 8.43
C MET A 1 -17.18 33.82 8.39
N ASP A 2 -16.43 33.52 9.43
CA ASP A 2 -14.99 33.70 9.48
C ASP A 2 -14.33 32.92 8.33
N HIS A 3 -13.44 33.57 7.59
CA HIS A 3 -12.75 32.98 6.43
C HIS A 3 -11.96 31.71 6.80
N ASN A 4 -11.75 31.49 8.10
CA ASN A 4 -10.98 30.41 8.71
C ASN A 4 -11.81 29.12 8.82
N ALA A 5 -13.09 29.21 9.22
CA ALA A 5 -13.97 28.06 9.37
C ALA A 5 -14.26 27.36 8.03
N PHE A 6 -14.51 28.15 6.97
CA PHE A 6 -14.73 27.60 5.63
C PHE A 6 -13.47 26.91 5.08
N GLY A 7 -12.30 27.51 5.25
CA GLY A 7 -11.02 26.90 4.88
C GLY A 7 -10.74 25.60 5.63
N ASN A 8 -10.96 25.57 6.94
CA ASN A 8 -10.80 24.36 7.77
C ASN A 8 -11.77 23.26 7.36
N PHE A 9 -13.02 23.60 7.07
CA PHE A 9 -14.02 22.65 6.59
C PHE A 9 -13.60 21.99 5.27
N LEU A 10 -13.15 22.79 4.29
CA LEU A 10 -12.65 22.28 3.02
C LEU A 10 -11.40 21.40 3.19
N ALA A 11 -10.47 21.80 4.07
CA ALA A 11 -9.27 21.01 4.34
C ALA A 11 -9.59 19.64 4.93
N ILE A 12 -10.51 19.57 5.90
CA ILE A 12 -10.96 18.31 6.49
C ILE A 12 -11.65 17.44 5.43
N MET A 13 -12.55 18.01 4.63
CA MET A 13 -13.22 17.29 3.55
C MET A 13 -12.20 16.67 2.57
N MET A 14 -11.21 17.44 2.11
CA MET A 14 -10.15 16.94 1.23
C MET A 14 -9.32 15.83 1.90
N ALA A 15 -8.97 15.99 3.18
CA ALA A 15 -8.22 14.98 3.92
C ALA A 15 -8.96 13.65 4.00
N PHE A 16 -10.29 13.65 4.19
CA PHE A 16 -11.07 12.41 4.16
C PHE A 16 -11.24 11.86 2.74
N CYS A 17 -11.57 12.70 1.76
CA CYS A 17 -11.78 12.29 0.37
C CYS A 17 -10.52 11.69 -0.27
N ILE A 18 -9.33 12.14 0.13
CA ILE A 18 -8.06 11.68 -0.45
C ILE A 18 -7.31 10.77 0.53
N GLY A 19 -7.20 11.18 1.80
CA GLY A 19 -6.43 10.45 2.80
C GLY A 19 -7.04 9.10 3.16
N LEU A 20 -8.37 8.99 3.28
CA LEU A 20 -9.00 7.71 3.62
C LEU A 20 -8.82 6.67 2.49
N PRO A 21 -9.10 6.97 1.20
CA PRO A 21 -8.81 6.04 0.12
C PRO A 21 -7.32 5.67 0.02
N LEU A 22 -6.41 6.63 0.20
CA LEU A 22 -4.97 6.36 0.18
C LEU A 22 -4.55 5.45 1.34
N LEU A 23 -5.09 5.65 2.54
CA LEU A 23 -4.82 4.78 3.68
C LEU A 23 -5.35 3.36 3.45
N ILE A 24 -6.56 3.22 2.90
CA ILE A 24 -7.14 1.92 2.54
C ILE A 24 -6.25 1.24 1.49
N LEU A 25 -5.86 1.97 0.44
CA LEU A 25 -5.02 1.44 -0.62
C LEU A 25 -3.63 1.04 -0.12
N PHE A 26 -3.06 1.81 0.81
CA PHE A 26 -1.81 1.50 1.47
C PHE A 26 -1.89 0.18 2.25
N ILE A 27 -2.87 0.06 3.15
CA ILE A 27 -3.08 -1.15 3.96
C ILE A 27 -3.32 -2.36 3.06
N TRP A 28 -4.21 -2.19 2.06
CA TRP A 28 -4.49 -3.23 1.08
C TRP A 28 -3.24 -3.67 0.33
N SER A 29 -2.38 -2.73 -0.08
CA SER A 29 -1.12 -3.01 -0.79
C SER A 29 -0.16 -3.84 0.06
N VAL A 30 -0.02 -3.54 1.35
CA VAL A 30 0.84 -4.28 2.28
C VAL A 30 0.34 -5.71 2.46
N LEU A 31 -0.97 -5.88 2.70
CA LEU A 31 -1.59 -7.20 2.86
C LEU A 31 -1.52 -8.03 1.57
N TRP A 32 -1.76 -7.38 0.43
CA TRP A 32 -1.63 -8.01 -0.87
C TRP A 32 -0.20 -8.48 -1.14
N ALA A 33 0.81 -7.65 -0.88
CA ALA A 33 2.21 -7.99 -1.09
C ALA A 33 2.66 -9.13 -0.17
N TYR A 34 2.17 -9.16 1.08
CA TYR A 34 2.38 -10.29 2.00
C TYR A 34 1.86 -11.61 1.39
N ALA A 35 0.62 -11.62 0.92
CA ALA A 35 -0.01 -12.80 0.35
C ALA A 35 0.65 -13.23 -0.98
N ASP A 36 0.99 -12.27 -1.84
CA ASP A 36 1.68 -12.50 -3.11
C ASP A 36 3.07 -13.11 -2.89
N ALA A 37 3.85 -12.59 -1.93
CA ALA A 37 5.14 -13.15 -1.56
C ALA A 37 5.03 -14.59 -1.05
N LYS A 38 4.03 -14.89 -0.20
CA LYS A 38 3.77 -16.26 0.26
C LYS A 38 3.45 -17.22 -0.90
N LYS A 39 2.57 -16.81 -1.83
CA LYS A 39 2.24 -17.61 -3.03
C LYS A 39 3.48 -17.91 -3.89
N ARG A 40 4.41 -16.96 -3.93
CA ARG A 40 5.69 -17.08 -4.65
C ARG A 40 6.79 -17.80 -3.88
N GLY A 41 6.49 -18.36 -2.70
CA GLY A 41 7.46 -19.08 -1.85
C GLY A 41 8.54 -18.18 -1.25
N LYS A 42 8.27 -16.87 -1.11
CA LYS A 42 9.12 -15.90 -0.43
C LYS A 42 8.55 -15.57 0.95
N SER A 43 9.36 -14.96 1.82
CA SER A 43 8.90 -14.53 3.14
C SER A 43 7.91 -13.38 3.01
N GLY A 44 6.65 -13.63 3.37
CA GLY A 44 5.60 -12.60 3.34
C GLY A 44 5.88 -11.41 4.25
N TRP A 45 6.43 -11.65 5.45
CA TRP A 45 6.74 -10.57 6.40
C TRP A 45 7.84 -9.64 5.90
N LEU A 46 8.89 -10.17 5.27
CA LEU A 46 9.97 -9.35 4.71
C LEU A 46 9.44 -8.43 3.61
N VAL A 47 8.56 -8.95 2.74
CA VAL A 47 7.96 -8.16 1.67
C VAL A 47 6.95 -7.15 2.21
N ALA A 48 6.12 -7.52 3.19
CA ALA A 48 5.20 -6.58 3.84
C ALA A 48 5.95 -5.40 4.48
N LEU A 49 7.05 -5.68 5.20
CA LEU A 49 7.91 -4.66 5.80
C LEU A 49 8.60 -3.81 4.73
N LEU A 50 9.04 -4.40 3.62
CA LEU A 50 9.58 -3.65 2.48
C LEU A 50 8.55 -2.63 1.96
N VAL A 51 7.31 -3.07 1.71
CA VAL A 51 6.24 -2.19 1.21
C VAL A 51 5.85 -1.11 2.22
N PHE A 52 5.86 -1.44 3.52
CA PHE A 52 5.50 -0.52 4.60
C PHE A 52 6.61 0.52 4.89
N LEU A 53 7.88 0.10 4.97
CA LEU A 53 9.00 0.93 5.44
C LEU A 53 9.69 1.72 4.33
N VAL A 54 9.76 1.21 3.10
CA VAL A 54 10.48 1.87 1.98
C VAL A 54 9.65 3.00 1.36
N GLN A 55 8.69 3.55 2.11
CA GLN A 55 7.65 4.45 1.67
C GLN A 55 6.76 3.86 0.56
N TRP A 56 5.45 3.94 0.77
CA TRP A 56 4.50 3.63 -0.30
C TRP A 56 4.42 4.83 -1.27
N PRO A 57 4.43 4.63 -2.60
CA PRO A 57 4.35 3.35 -3.31
C PRO A 57 5.70 2.71 -3.68
N ALA A 58 6.84 3.33 -3.35
CA ALA A 58 8.16 2.86 -3.78
C ALA A 58 8.46 1.41 -3.35
N GLY A 59 8.17 1.04 -2.09
CA GLY A 59 8.35 -0.35 -1.63
C GLY A 59 7.50 -1.38 -2.40
N LEU A 60 6.28 -0.99 -2.79
CA LEU A 60 5.41 -1.82 -3.64
C LEU A 60 5.98 -1.98 -5.04
N ILE A 61 6.48 -0.88 -5.63
CA ILE A 61 7.11 -0.90 -6.96
C ILE A 61 8.34 -1.81 -6.96
N ILE A 62 9.20 -1.70 -5.94
CA ILE A 62 10.37 -2.58 -5.79
C ILE A 62 9.94 -4.05 -5.78
N TRP A 63 8.94 -4.40 -4.97
CA TRP A 63 8.42 -5.76 -4.94
C TRP A 63 7.92 -6.23 -6.32
N LEU A 64 7.17 -5.40 -7.04
CA LEU A 64 6.65 -5.73 -8.38
C LEU A 64 7.77 -5.98 -9.40
N LEU A 65 8.90 -5.28 -9.29
CA LEU A 65 10.05 -5.43 -10.17
C LEU A 65 10.87 -6.70 -9.88
N ILE A 66 11.04 -7.06 -8.61
CA ILE A 66 11.92 -8.17 -8.20
C ILE A 66 11.18 -9.47 -7.91
N ARG A 67 9.83 -9.46 -7.89
CA ARG A 67 9.05 -10.65 -7.54
C ARG A 67 9.37 -11.79 -8.52
N PRO A 68 9.61 -13.01 -8.02
CA PRO A 68 9.87 -14.16 -8.88
C PRO A 68 8.61 -14.54 -9.65
N HIS A 69 8.78 -15.29 -10.73
CA HIS A 69 7.64 -15.87 -11.46
C HIS A 69 6.87 -16.82 -10.53
N GLU A 70 5.58 -16.99 -10.81
CA GLU A 70 4.75 -17.91 -10.03
C GLU A 70 5.33 -19.31 -10.11
N LYS A 71 5.37 -20.02 -8.98
CA LYS A 71 5.78 -21.42 -8.98
C LYS A 71 4.80 -22.17 -9.88
N GLN A 72 5.28 -22.68 -11.01
CA GLN A 72 4.47 -23.54 -11.85
C GLN A 72 4.05 -24.76 -11.03
N PRO A 73 2.77 -25.17 -11.05
CA PRO A 73 2.36 -26.41 -10.44
C PRO A 73 3.09 -27.56 -11.15
N SER A 74 3.98 -28.24 -10.43
CA SER A 74 4.63 -29.46 -10.90
C SER A 74 3.59 -30.59 -10.84
N TYR A 75 2.94 -30.84 -11.98
CA TYR A 75 2.08 -32.01 -12.21
C TYR A 75 2.91 -33.26 -12.48
#